data_AF-A0A920QFM1-F1
#
_entry.id   AF-A0A920QFM1-F1
#
_cell.length_a   1.000
_cell.length_b   1.000
_cell.length_c   1.000
_cell.angle_alpha   90.00
_cell.angle_beta   90.00
_cell.angle_gamma   90.00
#
_symmetry.space_group_name_H-M   'P 1'
#
loop_
_entity.id
_entity.type
_entity.pdbx_description
1 polymer ?
#
loop_
_entity_poly.entity_id
_entity_poly.type
_entity_poly.pdbx_seq_one_letter_code
_entity_poly.pdbx_strand_id
1 'polypeptide(L)' 'MALFMVTEIAKDPETSNLPISAIGGISNWRDATEFIVMGAGGVQVCTAAMHYGFKIVEND' A
#
# COMPACT_ATOMS: atom_id res chain seq x y z
N MET A 1 -3.31 8.15 7.46
CA MET A 1 -2.32 9.11 6.92
C MET A 1 -1.73 8.68 5.58
N ALA A 2 -1.29 7.45 5.35
CA ALA A 2 -0.84 7.05 4.00
C ALA A 2 -1.99 6.74 3.02
N LEU A 3 -3.08 6.12 3.52
CA LEU A 3 -4.24 5.75 2.71
C LEU A 3 -4.89 6.95 1.99
N PHE A 4 -5.09 8.05 2.73
CA PHE A 4 -5.67 9.28 2.20
C PHE A 4 -4.77 9.94 1.15
N MET A 5 -3.45 9.95 1.38
CA MET A 5 -2.51 10.50 0.39
C MET A 5 -2.55 9.72 -0.93
N VAL A 6 -2.67 8.39 -0.88
CA VAL A 6 -2.83 7.57 -2.09
C VAL A 6 -4.12 7.92 -2.82
N THR A 7 -5.23 8.10 -2.11
CA THR A 7 -6.49 8.50 -2.72
C THR A 7 -6.40 9.86 -3.41
N GLU A 8 -5.76 10.84 -2.78
CA GLU A 8 -5.63 12.18 -3.37
C GLU A 8 -4.76 12.15 -4.62
N ILE A 9 -3.62 11.45 -4.58
CA ILE A 9 -2.74 11.29 -5.76
C ILE A 9 -3.50 10.55 -6.88
N ALA A 10 -4.18 9.45 -6.57
CA ALA A 10 -4.93 8.69 -7.58
C ALA A 10 -6.05 9.49 -8.25
N LYS A 11 -6.61 10.49 -7.56
CA LYS A 11 -7.68 11.36 -8.08
C LYS A 11 -7.17 12.61 -8.79
N ASP A 12 -5.92 13.00 -8.57
CA ASP A 12 -5.35 14.19 -9.18
C ASP A 12 -5.23 13.99 -10.71
N PRO A 13 -5.80 14.89 -11.54
CA PRO A 13 -5.76 14.76 -12.99
C PRO A 13 -4.34 14.60 -13.57
N GLU A 14 -3.34 15.27 -13.00
CA GLU A 14 -1.96 15.23 -13.48
C GLU A 14 -1.29 13.89 -13.20
N THR A 15 -1.73 13.18 -12.16
CA THR A 15 -1.09 11.93 -11.70
C THR A 15 -2.00 10.69 -11.80
N SER A 16 -3.27 10.85 -12.18
CA SER A 16 -4.29 9.80 -12.28
C SER A 16 -3.93 8.59 -13.15
N ASN A 17 -3.03 8.77 -14.12
CA ASN A 17 -2.57 7.70 -15.01
C ASN A 17 -1.16 7.18 -14.68
N LEU A 18 -0.54 7.68 -13.61
CA LEU A 18 0.78 7.23 -13.18
C LEU A 18 0.65 6.02 -12.24
N PRO A 19 1.54 5.02 -12.36
CA PRO A 19 1.52 3.88 -11.44
C PRO A 19 1.88 4.32 -10.02
N ILE A 20 1.04 3.96 -9.05
CA ILE A 20 1.26 4.27 -7.63
C ILE A 20 1.78 3.04 -6.91
N SER A 21 2.94 3.18 -6.26
CA SER A 21 3.50 2.19 -5.33
C SER A 21 3.35 2.70 -3.91
N ALA A 22 2.40 2.14 -3.16
CA ALA A 22 2.01 2.66 -1.85
C ALA A 22 2.80 2.02 -0.70
N ILE A 23 3.07 2.80 0.35
CA ILE A 23 3.71 2.33 1.57
C ILE A 23 3.11 3.06 2.78
N GLY A 24 3.04 2.36 3.91
CA GLY A 24 2.73 2.99 5.19
C GLY A 24 1.92 2.09 6.11
N GLY A 25 2.60 1.43 7.04
CA GLY A 25 1.95 0.67 8.12
C GLY A 25 1.26 -0.62 7.69
N ILE A 26 1.60 -1.18 6.53
CA ILE A 26 1.03 -2.45 6.03
C ILE A 26 1.61 -3.61 6.84
N SER A 27 0.73 -4.36 7.50
CA SER A 27 1.09 -5.48 8.38
C SER A 27 0.38 -6.79 8.02
N ASN A 28 -0.67 -6.73 7.20
CA ASN A 28 -1.44 -7.87 6.77
C ASN A 28 -2.07 -7.61 5.38
N TRP A 29 -2.72 -8.63 4.82
CA TRP A 29 -3.32 -8.55 3.49
C TRP A 29 -4.48 -7.54 3.40
N ARG A 30 -5.21 -7.29 4.50
CA ARG A 30 -6.32 -6.33 4.51
C ARG A 30 -5.78 -4.92 4.35
N ASP A 31 -4.74 -4.57 5.10
CA ASP A 31 -4.06 -3.28 4.96
C ASP A 31 -3.58 -3.08 3.51
N ALA A 32 -2.96 -4.11 2.91
CA ALA A 32 -2.54 -4.08 1.51
C ALA A 32 -3.71 -3.87 0.55
N THR A 33 -4.84 -4.54 0.79
CA THR A 33 -6.06 -4.41 -0.03
C THR A 33 -6.67 -3.01 0.07
N GLU A 34 -6.65 -2.39 1.25
CA GLU A 34 -7.13 -1.00 1.42
C GLU A 34 -6.35 -0.03 0.52
N PHE A 35 -5.03 -0.18 0.43
CA PHE A 35 -4.22 0.66 -0.46
C PHE A 35 -4.53 0.44 -1.95
N ILE A 36 -4.76 -0.82 -2.35
CA ILE A 36 -5.10 -1.16 -3.74
C ILE A 36 -6.46 -0.57 -4.11
N VAL A 37 -7.45 -0.70 -3.24
CA VAL A 37 -8.79 -0.12 -3.44
C VAL A 37 -8.73 1.41 -3.58
N MET A 38 -7.76 2.05 -2.94
CA MET A 38 -7.56 3.50 -3.01
C MET A 38 -6.77 3.98 -4.23
N GLY A 39 -6.31 3.07 -5.10
CA GLY A 39 -5.65 3.39 -6.36
C GLY A 39 -4.19 2.95 -6.47
N ALA A 40 -3.64 2.25 -5.47
CA ALA A 40 -2.29 1.71 -5.57
C ALA A 40 -2.24 0.50 -6.55
N GLY A 41 -1.25 0.49 -7.45
CA GLY A 41 -0.96 -0.67 -8.30
C GLY A 41 -0.13 -1.74 -7.59
N GLY A 42 0.53 -1.38 -6.49
CA GLY A 42 1.30 -2.27 -5.65
C GLY A 42 1.59 -1.66 -4.28
N VAL A 43 2.07 -2.49 -3.36
CA VAL A 43 2.35 -2.09 -1.98
C VAL A 43 3.76 -2.49 -1.55
N GLN A 44 4.37 -1.69 -0.69
CA GLN A 44 5.68 -1.94 -0.11
C GLN A 44 5.57 -2.12 1.41
N VAL A 45 6.39 -3.00 1.96
CA VAL A 45 6.40 -3.35 3.38
C VAL A 45 7.82 -3.20 3.94
N CYS A 46 7.99 -2.42 5.01
CA CYS A 46 9.28 -2.21 5.68
C CYS A 46 9.22 -2.58 7.17
N THR A 47 8.52 -1.79 7.99
CA THR A 47 8.47 -1.96 9.46
C THR A 47 7.96 -3.34 9.85
N ALA A 48 6.88 -3.79 9.23
CA ALA A 48 6.33 -5.09 9.54
C ALA A 48 7.25 -6.25 9.09
N ALA A 49 7.96 -6.11 7.97
CA ALA A 49 8.98 -7.08 7.55
C ALA A 49 10.17 -7.12 8.53
N MET A 50 10.59 -5.98 9.08
CA MET A 50 11.64 -5.92 10.11
C MET A 50 11.22 -6.59 11.42
N HIS A 51 9.95 -6.46 11.83
CA HIS A 51 9.45 -7.02 13.09
C HIS A 51 9.06 -8.50 13.00
N TYR A 52 8.45 -8.92 11.88
CA TYR A 52 7.82 -10.24 11.75
C TYR A 52 8.56 -11.15 10.75
N GLY A 53 9.61 -10.65 10.10
CA GLY A 53 10.36 -11.37 9.07
C GLY A 53 9.56 -11.53 7.77
N PHE A 54 10.12 -12.27 6.82
CA PHE A 54 9.54 -12.41 5.47
C PHE A 54 8.26 -13.25 5.44
N LYS A 55 7.96 -14.02 6.48
CA LYS A 55 6.70 -14.80 6.57
C LYS A 55 5.44 -13.94 6.60
N ILE A 56 5.57 -12.63 6.75
CA ILE A 56 4.45 -11.68 6.65
C ILE A 56 3.75 -11.69 5.27
N VAL A 57 4.39 -12.23 4.23
CA VAL A 57 3.79 -12.38 2.89
C VAL A 57 3.12 -13.74 2.68
N GLU A 58 3.26 -14.67 3.65
CA GLU A 58 2.62 -15.98 3.62
C GLU A 58 1.21 -15.85 4.21
N ASN A 59 0.21 -16.39 3.51
CA ASN A 59 -1.10 -16.73 4.08
C ASN A 59 -1.19 -18.26 3.98
N ASP A 60 -1.30 -18.95 5.11
CA ASP A 60 -1.31 -20.41 5.22
C ASP A 60 -2.31 -21.09 4.26
#